data_AF-A0A9C8PZA9-F1
#
_entry.id   AF-A0A9C8PZA9-F1
#
_cell.length_a   1.000
_cell.length_b   1.000
_cell.length_c   1.000
_cell.angle_alpha   90.00
_cell.angle_beta   90.00
_cell.angle_gamma   90.00
#
_symmetry.space_group_name_H-M   'P 1'
#
loop_
_entity.id
_entity.type
_entity.pdbx_description
1 polymer ?
#
loop_
_entity_poly.entity_id
_entity_poly.type
_entity_poly.pdbx_seq_one_letter_code
_entity_poly.pdbx_strand_id
1 'polypeptide(L)'
;ELAVYAVVQQSTLSRGLDALVKSGLVLRQPDHDDSRATRIFLTDAGREIYERLWPHMSNAYDSMFRDVADSEKNAFVGTLQKMLKNIRKHNF
;
A
#
# COMPACT_ATOMS: atom_id res chain seq x y z
N GLU A 1 7.28 -2.29 -7.89
CA GLU A 1 5.99 -1.54 -7.92
C GLU A 1 5.38 -1.30 -6.53
N LEU A 2 5.46 -2.23 -5.57
CA LEU A 2 4.85 -2.05 -4.23
C LEU A 2 5.32 -0.80 -3.46
N ALA A 3 6.57 -0.36 -3.62
CA ALA A 3 7.10 0.87 -2.98
C ALA A 3 6.37 2.12 -3.49
N VAL A 4 5.88 2.05 -4.73
CA VAL A 4 5.15 3.12 -5.41
C VAL A 4 3.75 3.28 -4.82
N TYR A 5 3.10 2.17 -4.45
CA TYR A 5 1.75 2.18 -3.86
C TYR A 5 1.77 2.43 -2.36
N ALA A 6 2.80 1.97 -1.66
CA ALA A 6 2.93 2.15 -0.22
C ALA A 6 3.53 3.52 0.18
N VAL A 7 3.91 4.37 -0.79
CA VAL A 7 4.50 5.70 -0.58
C VAL A 7 5.68 5.65 0.42
N VAL A 8 6.52 4.63 0.29
CA VAL A 8 7.69 4.40 1.15
C VAL A 8 8.91 4.12 0.30
N GLN A 9 10.10 4.53 0.77
CA GLN A 9 11.37 4.21 0.12
C GLN A 9 11.54 2.70 -0.01
N GLN A 10 12.17 2.26 -1.11
CA GLN A 10 12.33 0.84 -1.45
C GLN A 10 13.04 0.03 -0.36
N SER A 11 14.04 0.62 0.31
CA SER A 11 14.76 -0.02 1.43
C SER A 11 13.90 -0.21 2.68
N THR A 12 13.00 0.74 2.98
CA THR A 12 12.05 0.64 4.09
C THR A 12 10.94 -0.36 3.78
N LEU A 13 10.45 -0.37 2.53
CA LEU A 13 9.49 -1.37 2.10
C LEU A 13 10.09 -2.78 2.17
N SER A 14 11.32 -2.99 1.70
CA SER A 14 11.96 -4.31 1.71
C SER A 14 11.99 -4.87 3.14
N ARG A 15 12.45 -4.07 4.10
CA ARG A 15 12.49 -4.47 5.53
C ARG A 15 11.10 -4.74 6.11
N GLY A 16 10.10 -3.92 5.76
CA GLY A 16 8.71 -4.16 6.16
C GLY A 16 8.15 -5.46 5.59
N LEU A 17 8.40 -5.72 4.30
CA LEU A 17 8.02 -6.96 3.65
C LEU A 17 8.76 -8.17 4.24
N ASP A 18 10.04 -8.04 4.59
CA ASP A 18 10.79 -9.13 5.23
C ASP A 18 10.17 -9.48 6.59
N ALA A 19 9.74 -8.49 7.36
CA ALA A 19 9.04 -8.70 8.62
C ALA A 19 7.68 -9.41 8.42
N LEU A 20 6.91 -9.01 7.41
CA LEU A 20 5.61 -9.63 7.08
C LEU A 20 5.76 -11.07 6.57
N VAL A 21 6.85 -11.38 5.87
CA VAL A 21 7.19 -12.74 5.47
C VAL A 21 7.60 -13.57 6.67
N LYS A 22 8.44 -13.03 7.56
CA LYS A 22 8.86 -13.70 8.80
C LYS A 22 7.68 -14.00 9.72
N SER A 23 6.67 -13.14 9.75
CA SER A 23 5.44 -13.36 10.52
C SER A 23 4.41 -14.25 9.80
N GLY A 24 4.71 -14.75 8.60
CA GLY A 24 3.84 -15.66 7.84
C GLY A 24 2.58 -15.00 7.28
N LEU A 25 2.53 -13.66 7.21
CA LEU A 25 1.37 -12.91 6.71
C LEU A 25 1.44 -12.66 5.20
N VAL A 26 2.65 -12.72 4.66
CA VAL A 26 2.94 -12.45 3.26
C VAL A 26 3.89 -13.52 2.74
N LEU A 27 3.74 -13.91 1.48
CA LEU A 27 4.64 -14.82 0.79
C LEU A 27 5.28 -14.12 -0.43
N ARG A 28 6.54 -14.45 -0.68
CA ARG A 28 7.27 -14.01 -1.88
C ARG A 28 7.40 -15.19 -2.84
N GLN A 29 6.98 -14.99 -4.08
CA GLN A 29 7.20 -15.96 -5.15
C GLN A 29 7.98 -15.31 -6.29
N PRO A 30 9.01 -15.98 -6.84
CA PRO A 30 9.65 -15.50 -8.05
C PRO A 30 8.62 -15.47 -9.19
N ASP A 31 8.72 -14.47 -10.05
CA ASP A 31 7.92 -14.43 -11.25
C ASP A 31 8.40 -15.53 -12.21
N HIS A 32 7.46 -16.27 -12.79
CA HIS A 32 7.77 -17.36 -13.70
C HIS A 32 8.32 -16.84 -15.05
N ASP A 33 7.96 -15.61 -15.42
CA ASP A 33 8.30 -15.00 -16.71
C ASP A 33 9.45 -13.99 -16.60
N ASP A 34 9.77 -13.52 -15.39
CA ASP A 34 10.91 -12.61 -15.13
C ASP A 34 11.62 -12.99 -13.82
N SER A 35 12.80 -13.61 -13.93
CA SER A 35 13.62 -14.01 -12.78
C SER A 35 14.12 -12.85 -11.92
N ARG A 36 13.98 -11.59 -12.37
CA ARG A 36 14.30 -10.38 -11.60
C ARG A 36 13.09 -9.81 -10.87
N ALA A 37 11.89 -10.29 -11.16
CA ALA A 37 10.66 -9.86 -10.51
C ALA A 37 10.28 -10.83 -9.38
N THR A 38 9.77 -10.27 -8.29
CA THR A 38 9.23 -11.03 -7.16
C THR A 38 7.82 -10.56 -6.91
N ARG A 39 6.87 -11.49 -6.95
CA ARG A 39 5.47 -11.25 -6.62
C ARG A 39 5.24 -11.47 -5.13
N ILE A 40 4.43 -10.61 -4.55
CA ILE A 40 4.10 -10.61 -3.14
C ILE A 40 2.61 -10.93 -3.01
N PHE A 41 2.27 -11.94 -2.21
CA PHE A 41 0.88 -12.32 -1.97
C PHE A 41 0.59 -12.37 -0.48
N LEU A 42 -0.65 -12.08 -0.08
CA LEU A 42 -1.11 -12.36 1.28
C LEU A 42 -1.25 -13.88 1.44
N THR A 43 -0.83 -14.40 2.60
CA THR A 43 -1.22 -15.73 3.05
C THR A 43 -2.66 -15.70 3.56
N ASP A 44 -3.24 -16.86 3.85
CA ASP A 44 -4.57 -16.93 4.49
C ASP A 44 -4.58 -16.23 5.85
N ALA A 45 -3.53 -16.44 6.67
CA ALA A 45 -3.35 -15.71 7.93
C ALA A 45 -3.21 -14.19 7.71
N GLY A 46 -2.52 -13.76 6.66
CA GLY A 46 -2.44 -12.35 6.26
C GLY A 46 -3.79 -11.77 5.88
N ARG A 47 -4.61 -12.54 5.15
CA ARG A 47 -5.96 -12.16 4.74
C ARG A 47 -6.89 -12.02 5.94
N GLU A 48 -6.88 -12.95 6.88
CA GLU A 48 -7.69 -12.88 8.10
C GLU A 48 -7.38 -11.62 8.93
N ILE A 49 -6.09 -11.28 9.08
CA ILE A 49 -5.70 -10.05 9.77
C ILE A 49 -6.16 -8.82 9.00
N TYR A 50 -6.00 -8.82 7.68
CA TYR A 50 -6.47 -7.73 6.84
C TYR A 50 -7.97 -7.51 6.99
N GLU A 51 -8.78 -8.57 6.91
CA GLU A 51 -10.24 -8.51 7.05
C GLU A 51 -10.67 -8.00 8.44
N ARG A 52 -9.92 -8.34 9.50
CA ARG A 52 -10.17 -7.82 10.83
C ARG A 52 -9.80 -6.35 10.97
N LEU A 53 -8.72 -5.90 10.33
CA LEU A 53 -8.22 -4.52 10.45
C LEU A 53 -8.96 -3.54 9.52
N TRP A 54 -9.40 -4.02 8.36
CA TRP A 54 -10.01 -3.19 7.32
C TRP A 54 -11.21 -2.35 7.79
N PRO A 55 -12.18 -2.88 8.57
CA PRO A 55 -13.29 -2.08 9.07
C PRO A 55 -12.84 -0.87 9.91
N HIS A 56 -11.81 -1.04 10.73
CA HIS A 56 -11.28 0.06 11.54
C HIS A 56 -10.64 1.14 10.67
N MET A 57 -9.90 0.73 9.64
CA MET A 57 -9.28 1.66 8.68
C MET A 57 -10.35 2.38 7.84
N SER A 58 -11.38 1.67 7.38
CA SER A 58 -12.50 2.25 6.64
C SER A 58 -13.24 3.27 7.50
N ASN A 59 -13.56 2.94 8.75
CA ASN A 59 -14.25 3.85 9.66
C ASN A 59 -13.42 5.12 9.95
N ALA A 60 -12.10 4.98 10.09
CA ALA A 60 -11.22 6.13 10.25
C ALA A 60 -11.21 7.01 9.00
N TYR A 61 -11.12 6.39 7.81
CA TYR A 61 -11.19 7.09 6.53
C TYR A 61 -12.53 7.83 6.34
N ASP A 62 -13.65 7.18 6.63
CA ASP A 62 -14.98 7.77 6.55
C ASP A 62 -15.14 8.91 7.55
N SER A 63 -14.55 8.79 8.74
CA SER A 63 -14.55 9.87 9.73
C SER A 63 -13.70 11.07 9.30
N MET A 64 -12.58 10.86 8.59
CA MET A 64 -11.74 11.95 8.07
C MET A 64 -12.45 12.79 7.01
N PHE A 65 -13.34 12.17 6.23
CA PHE A 65 -14.11 12.84 5.17
C PHE A 65 -15.57 13.10 5.58
N ARG A 66 -15.88 13.01 6.88
CA ARG A 66 -17.21 13.35 7.37
C ARG A 66 -17.53 14.80 6.99
N ASP A 67 -18.72 15.01 6.44
CA ASP A 67 -19.22 16.31 5.96
C ASP A 67 -18.43 16.92 4.78
N VAL A 68 -17.59 16.12 4.10
CA VAL A 68 -16.93 16.50 2.84
C VAL A 68 -17.72 15.92 1.67
N ALA A 69 -18.11 16.76 0.70
CA ALA A 69 -18.82 16.25 -0.48
C ALA A 69 -17.92 15.34 -1.31
N ASP A 70 -18.50 14.32 -1.97
CA ASP A 70 -17.74 13.39 -2.80
C ASP A 70 -16.93 14.09 -3.90
N SER A 71 -17.45 15.19 -4.46
CA SER A 71 -16.74 16.01 -5.44
C SER A 71 -15.46 16.63 -4.87
N GLU A 72 -15.49 17.11 -3.63
CA GLU A 72 -14.35 17.72 -2.95
C GLU A 72 -13.32 16.66 -2.57
N LYS A 73 -13.80 15.52 -2.04
CA LYS A 73 -12.97 14.34 -1.77
C LYS A 73 -12.23 13.86 -3.02
N ASN A 74 -12.94 13.73 -4.14
CA ASN A 74 -12.36 13.32 -5.42
C ASN A 74 -11.33 14.33 -5.95
N ALA A 75 -11.62 15.63 -5.85
CA ALA A 75 -10.70 16.69 -6.25
C ALA A 75 -9.43 16.70 -5.37
N PHE A 76 -9.58 16.52 -4.06
CA PHE A 76 -8.47 16.42 -3.11
C PHE A 76 -7.57 15.23 -3.41
N VAL A 77 -8.15 14.03 -3.57
CA VAL A 77 -7.41 12.82 -3.92
C VAL A 77 -6.67 13.00 -5.25
N GLY A 78 -7.33 13.55 -6.27
CA GLY A 78 -6.70 13.82 -7.57
C GLY A 78 -5.54 14.81 -7.46
N THR A 79 -5.63 15.81 -6.58
CA THR A 79 -4.54 16.76 -6.33
C THR A 79 -3.38 16.10 -5.60
N LEU A 80 -3.64 15.31 -4.57
CA LEU A 80 -2.62 14.56 -3.82
C LEU A 80 -1.86 13.60 -4.73
N GLN A 81 -2.55 12.89 -5.63
CA GLN A 81 -1.92 12.02 -6.63
C GLN A 81 -0.96 12.78 -7.56
N LYS A 82 -1.34 13.99 -8.00
CA LYS A 82 -0.47 14.86 -8.81
C LYS A 82 0.76 15.31 -8.02
N MET A 83 0.59 15.72 -6.76
CA MET A 83 1.70 16.12 -5.89
C MET A 83 2.67 14.95 -5.66
N LEU A 84 2.15 13.76 -5.33
CA LEU A 84 2.95 12.55 -5.18
C LEU A 84 3.72 12.23 -6.46
N LYS A 85 3.10 12.36 -7.64
CA LYS A 85 3.80 12.15 -8.93
C LYS A 85 4.94 13.15 -9.15
N ASN A 86 4.77 14.40 -8.72
CA ASN A 86 5.79 15.45 -8.89
C ASN A 86 6.98 15.25 -7.95
N ILE A 87 6.73 14.98 -6.67
CA ILE A 87 7.80 14.74 -5.68
C ILE A 87 8.55 13.45 -6.02
N ARG A 88 7.86 12.45 -6.56
CA ARG A 88 8.45 11.16 -6.99
C ARG A 88 9.39 11.29 -8.20
N LYS A 89 9.45 12.44 -8.90
CA LYS A 89 10.47 12.70 -9.94
C LYS A 89 11.79 13.22 -9.36
N HIS A 90 11.81 13.72 -8.13
CA HIS A 90 13.02 14.19 -7.46
C HIS A 90 13.55 13.11 -6.52
N ASN A 91 14.33 12.18 -7.08
CA ASN A 91 15.09 11.20 -6.31
C ASN A 91 16.22 11.93 -5.55
N PHE A 92 16.24 11.74 -4.24
CA PHE A 92 17.48 11.37 -3.56
C PHE A 92 17.48 9.84 -3.41
#